data_AF-G9K4R5-F1
#
_entry.id   AF-G9K4R5-F1
#
_cell.length_a   1.000
_cell.length_b   1.000
_cell.length_c   1.000
_cell.angle_alpha   90.00
_cell.angle_beta   90.00
_cell.angle_gamma   90.00
#
_symmetry.space_group_name_H-M   'P 1'
#
loop_
_entity.id
_entity.type
_entity.pdbx_description
1 polymer ?
#
loop_
_entity_poly.entity_id
_entity_poly.type
_entity_poly.pdbx_seq_one_letter_code
_entity_poly.pdbx_strand_id
1 'polypeptide(L)'
;KVSAIKLNTSKQAKAAAAFVMFPDQTITTVDSCIVQLDYLDGRLLISSLTRSFLCDTEREKFWRIGSKDRDGEYGACFFPGRCSAGQQPLIYCARPGSRMWEVNFDGEVISTHQFKKLLSSPPLPVITLRSDPQYDHTVGSSQSLSFPRLLHVSEHCVLTWTERGIYVFLPQNVQVLLWSEV
;
A
#
# COMPACT_ATOMS: atom_id res chain seq x y z
N LYS A 1 -5.80 20.51 9.54
CA LYS A 1 -4.61 21.35 9.81
C LYS A 1 -3.49 20.39 10.20
N VAL A 2 -2.50 20.16 9.35
CA VAL A 2 -1.42 19.19 9.61
C VAL A 2 -0.19 19.97 10.08
N SER A 3 0.43 19.56 11.18
CA SER A 3 1.60 20.21 11.76
C SER A 3 2.69 19.19 12.05
N ALA A 4 3.91 19.45 11.57
CA ALA A 4 5.13 18.75 11.95
C ALA A 4 5.88 19.58 13.01
N ILE A 5 6.43 18.92 14.04
CA ILE A 5 7.14 19.57 15.16
C ILE A 5 8.65 19.43 14.96
N LYS A 6 9.39 20.50 15.23
CA LYS A 6 10.83 20.66 15.02
C LYS A 6 11.64 20.08 16.20
N LEU A 7 12.61 19.20 15.93
CA LEU A 7 13.53 18.65 16.94
C LEU A 7 14.65 19.64 17.33
N ASN A 8 14.79 19.92 18.64
CA ASN A 8 15.94 20.61 19.23
C ASN A 8 16.84 19.58 19.93
N THR A 9 18.05 19.35 19.41
CA THR A 9 19.07 18.54 20.10
C THR A 9 19.75 19.39 21.18
N SER A 10 19.44 19.15 22.46
CA SER A 10 20.09 19.82 23.59
C SER A 10 21.31 19.04 24.10
N LYS A 11 22.39 19.80 24.33
CA LYS A 11 23.71 19.39 24.83
C LYS A 11 23.66 18.61 26.16
N GLN A 12 24.66 17.73 26.33
CA GLN A 12 24.96 16.92 27.51
C GLN A 12 24.96 17.72 28.83
N ALA A 13 24.24 17.20 29.83
CA ALA A 13 24.48 17.47 31.25
C ALA A 13 24.28 16.18 32.07
N LYS A 14 25.17 15.92 33.03
CA LYS A 14 25.17 14.77 33.95
C LYS A 14 24.07 14.90 35.01
N ALA A 15 23.34 13.81 35.28
CA ALA A 15 23.07 13.20 36.61
C ALA A 15 21.66 12.59 36.76
N ALA A 16 21.61 11.60 37.65
CA ALA A 16 20.48 10.82 38.17
C ALA A 16 19.91 9.74 37.24
N ALA A 17 19.72 8.54 37.80
CA ALA A 17 18.94 7.46 37.22
C ALA A 17 17.46 7.87 37.18
N ALA A 18 17.15 8.82 36.32
CA ALA A 18 15.82 9.00 35.80
C ALA A 18 15.51 7.74 34.99
N PHE A 19 14.36 7.12 35.21
CA PHE A 19 13.75 6.36 34.14
C PHE A 19 13.78 7.27 32.92
N VAL A 20 14.56 6.90 31.91
CA VAL A 20 14.68 7.68 30.69
C VAL A 20 13.33 7.56 29.98
N MET A 21 12.37 8.41 30.37
CA MET A 21 11.20 8.69 29.58
C MET A 21 11.69 9.46 28.38
N PHE A 22 11.86 8.75 27.27
CA PHE A 22 11.92 9.40 25.97
C PHE A 22 10.55 10.04 25.74
N PRO A 23 10.49 11.34 25.40
CA PRO A 23 9.22 11.98 25.10
C PRO A 23 8.53 11.21 23.96
N ASP A 24 7.25 10.93 24.11
CA ASP A 24 6.42 10.37 23.05
C ASP A 24 6.26 11.43 21.96
N GLN A 25 6.96 11.23 20.84
CA GLN A 25 6.94 12.18 19.74
C GLN A 25 5.88 11.77 18.71
N THR A 26 4.86 12.61 18.55
CA THR A 26 3.86 12.43 17.50
C THR A 26 4.47 12.76 16.13
N ILE A 27 4.53 11.78 15.23
CA ILE A 27 5.03 11.95 13.85
C ILE A 27 4.02 12.77 13.02
N THR A 28 2.74 12.39 13.05
CA THR A 28 1.66 13.06 12.31
C THR A 28 0.28 12.69 12.86
N THR A 29 -0.72 13.48 12.52
CA THR A 29 -2.14 13.21 12.79
C THR A 29 -2.91 13.15 11.49
N VAL A 30 -3.66 12.07 11.26
CA VAL A 30 -4.57 11.93 10.13
C VAL A 30 -6.02 12.17 10.57
N ASP A 31 -6.90 12.47 9.63
CA ASP A 31 -8.28 12.86 9.90
C ASP A 31 -9.29 11.70 9.83
N SER A 32 -8.83 10.47 9.59
CA SER A 32 -9.68 9.27 9.58
C SER A 32 -8.94 8.02 10.07
N CYS A 33 -9.68 6.93 10.26
CA CYS A 33 -9.10 5.67 10.74
C CYS A 33 -8.03 5.14 9.79
N ILE A 34 -6.96 4.58 10.36
CA ILE A 34 -5.88 3.94 9.62
C ILE A 34 -6.33 2.56 9.12
N VAL A 35 -6.16 2.33 7.83
CA VAL A 35 -6.42 1.05 7.17
C VAL A 35 -5.15 0.20 7.10
N GLN A 36 -4.02 0.82 6.75
CA GLN A 36 -2.74 0.16 6.61
C GLN A 36 -1.58 1.16 6.79
N LEU A 37 -0.49 0.69 7.37
CA LEU A 37 0.81 1.36 7.39
C LEU A 37 1.82 0.50 6.64
N ASP A 38 2.79 1.16 6.02
CA ASP A 38 3.97 0.53 5.43
C ASP A 38 5.19 1.44 5.66
N TYR A 39 6.38 0.87 5.75
CA TYR A 39 7.60 1.62 6.07
C TYR A 39 8.78 1.14 5.24
N LEU A 40 9.43 2.06 4.55
CA LEU A 40 10.59 1.77 3.69
C LEU A 40 11.56 2.94 3.73
N ASP A 41 12.84 2.66 3.97
CA ASP A 41 13.97 3.60 3.85
C ASP A 41 13.72 4.99 4.45
N GLY A 42 13.33 5.04 5.74
CA GLY A 42 13.10 6.31 6.42
C GLY A 42 11.78 6.99 6.05
N ARG A 43 10.87 6.28 5.39
CA ARG A 43 9.56 6.81 4.96
C ARG A 43 8.42 5.96 5.46
N LEU A 44 7.44 6.61 6.07
CA LEU A 44 6.19 6.02 6.52
C LEU A 44 5.09 6.32 5.50
N LEU A 45 4.50 5.27 4.94
CA LEU A 45 3.31 5.32 4.12
C LEU A 45 2.09 5.04 4.99
N ILE A 46 1.12 5.93 4.92
CA ILE A 46 -0.09 5.88 5.74
C ILE A 46 -1.30 5.80 4.82
N SER A 47 -2.05 4.72 4.95
CA SER A 47 -3.34 4.54 4.28
C SER A 47 -4.47 4.71 5.30
N SER A 48 -5.38 5.65 5.05
CA SER A 48 -6.56 5.91 5.91
C SER A 48 -7.86 5.75 5.13
N LEU A 49 -9.02 5.77 5.80
CA LEU A 49 -10.32 5.63 5.11
C LEU A 49 -10.54 6.68 4.01
N THR A 50 -10.02 7.90 4.21
CA THR A 50 -10.26 9.02 3.30
C THR A 50 -9.10 9.34 2.37
N ARG A 51 -7.84 9.04 2.77
CA ARG A 51 -6.62 9.51 2.09
C ARG A 51 -5.40 8.62 2.30
N SER A 52 -4.43 8.71 1.38
CA SER A 52 -3.07 8.19 1.56
C SER A 52 -2.10 9.34 1.84
N PHE A 53 -1.07 9.10 2.65
CA PHE A 53 -0.04 10.06 2.97
C PHE A 53 1.34 9.42 2.93
N LEU A 54 2.33 10.19 2.51
CA LEU A 54 3.73 9.81 2.59
C LEU A 54 4.44 10.77 3.55
N CYS A 55 5.14 10.19 4.51
CA CYS A 55 5.94 10.92 5.48
C CYS A 55 7.39 10.49 5.33
N ASP A 56 8.28 11.44 5.04
CA ASP A 56 9.72 11.28 5.22
C ASP A 56 10.02 11.57 6.70
N THR A 57 10.33 10.53 7.46
CA THR A 57 10.54 10.63 8.90
C THR A 57 11.91 11.20 9.26
N GLU A 58 12.89 11.13 8.35
CA GLU A 58 14.21 11.72 8.56
C GLU A 58 14.20 13.24 8.31
N ARG A 59 13.48 13.66 7.27
CA ARG A 59 13.39 15.09 6.88
C ARG A 59 12.19 15.81 7.50
N GLU A 60 11.39 15.11 8.29
CA GLU A 60 10.14 15.61 8.90
C GLU A 60 9.19 16.23 7.86
N LYS A 61 9.18 15.67 6.64
CA LYS A 61 8.31 16.14 5.57
C LYS A 61 7.11 15.22 5.44
N PHE A 62 5.93 15.80 5.34
CA PHE A 62 4.68 15.07 5.23
C PHE A 62 3.85 15.65 4.09
N TRP A 63 3.34 14.78 3.23
CA TRP A 63 2.48 15.19 2.14
C TRP A 63 1.39 14.16 1.83
N ARG A 64 0.29 14.67 1.29
CA ARG A 64 -0.82 13.85 0.80
C ARG A 64 -0.43 13.24 -0.53
N ILE A 65 -0.74 11.95 -0.70
CA ILE A 65 -0.61 11.27 -1.99
C ILE A 65 -1.84 11.59 -2.86
N GLY A 66 -1.57 12.21 -4.01
CA GLY A 66 -2.58 12.67 -4.96
C GLY A 66 -3.57 13.70 -4.41
N SER A 67 -4.55 14.06 -5.25
CA SER A 67 -5.50 15.13 -4.94
C SER A 67 -6.93 14.66 -4.65
N LYS A 68 -7.31 13.46 -5.13
CA LYS A 68 -8.65 12.92 -4.93
C LYS A 68 -8.73 12.11 -3.64
N ASP A 69 -9.75 12.41 -2.85
CA ASP A 69 -10.12 11.64 -1.67
C ASP A 69 -10.70 10.27 -2.10
N ARG A 70 -10.89 9.40 -1.11
CA ARG A 70 -11.53 8.09 -1.23
C ARG A 70 -12.51 7.93 -0.07
N ASP A 71 -13.34 6.91 -0.15
CA ASP A 71 -14.28 6.56 0.91
C ASP A 71 -14.33 5.04 1.04
N GLY A 72 -13.68 4.51 2.09
CA GLY A 72 -13.63 3.09 2.41
C GLY A 72 -12.23 2.56 2.70
N GLU A 73 -12.15 1.24 2.88
CA GLU A 73 -10.90 0.56 3.19
C GLU A 73 -10.12 0.26 1.92
N TYR A 74 -9.03 1.00 1.73
CA TYR A 74 -8.09 0.78 0.63
C TYR A 74 -6.67 0.70 1.18
N GLY A 75 -5.90 -0.29 0.74
CA GLY A 75 -4.52 -0.49 1.13
C GLY A 75 -3.54 0.40 0.36
N ALA A 76 -2.31 0.47 0.85
CA ALA A 76 -1.21 1.06 0.12
C ALA A 76 0.10 0.37 0.53
N CYS A 77 1.03 0.21 -0.40
CA CYS A 77 2.35 -0.32 -0.13
C CYS A 77 3.43 0.38 -0.94
N PHE A 78 4.65 0.37 -0.42
CA PHE A 78 5.83 0.63 -1.21
C PHE A 78 6.08 -0.50 -2.20
N PHE A 79 6.68 -0.16 -3.32
CA PHE A 79 7.14 -1.09 -4.34
C PHE A 79 8.59 -0.72 -4.66
N PRO A 80 9.57 -1.37 -4.00
CA PRO A 80 10.98 -1.06 -4.20
C PRO A 80 11.35 -1.27 -5.67
N GLY A 81 12.08 -0.30 -6.23
CA GLY A 81 12.52 -0.37 -7.62
C GLY A 81 13.52 -1.51 -7.83
N ARG A 82 13.66 -1.97 -9.08
CA ARG A 82 14.63 -3.02 -9.43
C ARG A 82 16.05 -2.49 -9.22
N CYS A 83 16.83 -3.11 -8.34
CA CYS A 83 18.22 -2.74 -8.08
C CYS A 83 19.10 -2.73 -9.35
N SER A 84 18.74 -3.48 -10.39
CA SER A 84 19.57 -3.68 -11.59
C SER A 84 19.16 -2.87 -12.82
N ALA A 85 17.99 -2.20 -12.82
CA ALA A 85 17.41 -1.61 -14.03
C ALA A 85 17.15 -0.09 -13.95
N GLY A 86 17.64 0.60 -12.91
CA GLY A 86 17.47 2.05 -12.75
C GLY A 86 16.00 2.50 -12.58
N GLN A 87 15.09 1.57 -12.32
CA GLN A 87 13.67 1.88 -12.08
C GLN A 87 13.54 2.53 -10.70
N GLN A 88 12.92 3.71 -10.65
CA GLN A 88 12.67 4.40 -9.39
C GLN A 88 11.66 3.61 -8.54
N PRO A 89 11.80 3.64 -7.21
CA PRO A 89 10.81 3.02 -6.33
C PRO A 89 9.47 3.73 -6.48
N LEU A 90 8.40 2.96 -6.35
CA LEU A 90 7.02 3.41 -6.53
C LEU A 90 6.20 3.13 -5.28
N ILE A 91 5.01 3.71 -5.24
CA ILE A 91 3.99 3.42 -4.25
C ILE A 91 2.73 3.03 -5.01
N TYR A 92 2.08 1.95 -4.59
CA TYR A 92 0.76 1.58 -5.07
C TYR A 92 -0.29 1.91 -4.01
N CYS A 93 -1.33 2.65 -4.39
CA CYS A 93 -2.45 2.99 -3.53
C CYS A 93 -3.76 2.46 -4.14
N ALA A 94 -4.46 1.59 -3.42
CA ALA A 94 -5.77 1.13 -3.86
C ALA A 94 -6.81 2.27 -3.88
N ARG A 95 -7.75 2.18 -4.82
CA ARG A 95 -8.77 3.20 -5.09
C ARG A 95 -10.11 2.59 -5.50
N PRO A 96 -11.22 3.33 -5.32
CA PRO A 96 -12.55 2.86 -5.70
C PRO A 96 -12.64 2.34 -7.13
N GLY A 97 -13.38 1.23 -7.30
CA GLY A 97 -13.65 0.60 -8.59
C GLY A 97 -12.57 -0.37 -9.08
N SER A 98 -11.94 -1.12 -8.17
CA SER A 98 -10.83 -2.04 -8.47
C SER A 98 -9.67 -1.31 -9.16
N ARG A 99 -9.30 -0.12 -8.65
CA ARG A 99 -8.23 0.70 -9.20
C ARG A 99 -7.02 0.71 -8.27
N MET A 100 -5.84 0.93 -8.85
CA MET A 100 -4.65 1.31 -8.08
C MET A 100 -4.00 2.52 -8.72
N TRP A 101 -3.56 3.46 -7.90
CA TRP A 101 -2.67 4.52 -8.34
C TRP A 101 -1.23 4.05 -8.25
N GLU A 102 -0.47 4.35 -9.29
CA GLU A 102 0.98 4.33 -9.26
C GLU A 102 1.46 5.73 -8.90
N VAL A 103 2.32 5.82 -7.89
CA VAL A 103 2.67 7.08 -7.26
C VAL A 103 4.18 7.15 -7.09
N ASN A 104 4.78 8.30 -7.39
CA ASN A 104 6.20 8.54 -7.13
C ASN A 104 6.46 8.87 -5.65
N PHE A 105 7.74 9.02 -5.31
CA PHE A 105 8.17 9.35 -3.96
C PHE A 105 8.02 10.83 -3.60
N ASP A 106 7.40 11.64 -4.47
CA ASP A 106 6.93 13.01 -4.19
C ASP A 106 5.41 13.03 -3.92
N GLY A 107 4.76 11.86 -3.93
CA GLY A 107 3.33 11.69 -3.68
C GLY A 107 2.44 12.06 -4.86
N GLU A 108 3.00 12.23 -6.05
CA GLU A 108 2.28 12.51 -7.28
C GLU A 108 1.79 11.22 -7.93
N VAL A 109 0.56 11.26 -8.44
CA VAL A 109 -0.04 10.12 -9.14
C VAL A 109 0.48 10.11 -10.57
N ILE A 110 1.28 9.10 -10.91
CA ILE A 110 1.84 8.89 -12.24
C ILE A 110 0.76 8.29 -13.16
N SER A 111 0.03 7.28 -12.67
CA SER A 111 -0.94 6.56 -13.46
C SER A 111 -2.08 5.99 -12.61
N THR A 112 -3.18 5.58 -13.27
CA THR A 112 -4.31 4.90 -12.64
C THR A 112 -4.57 3.56 -13.34
N HIS A 113 -4.18 2.47 -12.69
CA HIS A 113 -4.41 1.10 -13.13
C HIS A 113 -5.86 0.68 -12.85
N GLN A 114 -6.49 -0.01 -13.81
CA GLN A 114 -7.89 -0.41 -13.73
C GLN A 114 -8.02 -1.93 -13.86
N PHE A 115 -8.31 -2.62 -12.77
CA PHE A 115 -8.36 -4.08 -12.72
C PHE A 115 -9.78 -4.64 -12.81
N LYS A 116 -10.83 -3.83 -12.74
CA LYS A 116 -12.24 -4.30 -12.73
C LYS A 116 -12.57 -5.28 -13.86
N LYS A 117 -12.08 -4.99 -15.08
CA LYS A 117 -12.26 -5.88 -16.25
C LYS A 117 -11.34 -7.10 -16.20
N LEU A 118 -10.13 -6.95 -15.67
CA LEU A 118 -9.17 -8.07 -15.57
C LEU A 118 -9.61 -9.10 -14.55
N LEU A 119 -10.32 -8.67 -13.50
CA LEU A 119 -10.92 -9.53 -12.48
C LEU A 119 -12.19 -10.27 -12.95
N SER A 120 -12.58 -10.16 -14.23
CA SER A 120 -13.66 -10.99 -14.79
C SER A 120 -13.14 -12.32 -15.36
N SER A 121 -11.82 -12.55 -15.38
CA SER A 121 -11.28 -13.88 -15.68
C SER A 121 -11.66 -14.86 -14.57
N PRO A 122 -11.88 -16.16 -14.88
CA PRO A 122 -12.16 -17.16 -13.86
C PRO A 122 -11.01 -17.26 -12.84
N PRO A 123 -11.31 -17.66 -11.58
CA PRO A 123 -10.29 -17.91 -10.58
C PRO A 123 -9.43 -19.11 -10.98
N LEU A 124 -8.17 -19.11 -10.56
CA LEU A 124 -7.33 -20.29 -10.64
C LEU A 124 -7.69 -21.27 -9.52
N PRO A 125 -7.75 -22.59 -9.81
CA PRO A 125 -8.01 -23.59 -8.80
C PRO A 125 -6.89 -23.61 -7.75
N VAL A 126 -7.27 -23.79 -6.48
CA VAL A 126 -6.32 -24.06 -5.41
C VAL A 126 -5.76 -25.46 -5.60
N ILE A 127 -4.47 -25.56 -5.89
CA ILE A 127 -3.79 -26.84 -6.11
C ILE A 127 -3.57 -27.50 -4.75
N THR A 128 -4.06 -28.74 -4.61
CA THR A 128 -3.76 -29.58 -3.44
C THR A 128 -3.04 -30.86 -3.88
N LEU A 129 -2.25 -31.46 -2.98
CA LEU A 129 -1.52 -32.70 -3.28
C LEU A 129 -2.45 -33.88 -3.64
N ARG A 130 -3.75 -33.77 -3.33
CA ARG A 130 -4.71 -34.88 -3.37
C ARG A 130 -5.62 -34.85 -4.59
N SER A 131 -5.56 -33.82 -5.42
CA SER A 131 -6.50 -33.61 -6.53
C SER A 131 -5.85 -32.88 -7.70
N ASP A 132 -6.15 -33.33 -8.91
CA ASP A 132 -5.77 -32.57 -10.10
C ASP A 132 -6.53 -31.24 -10.16
N PRO A 133 -5.87 -30.16 -10.63
CA PRO A 133 -6.50 -28.85 -10.73
C PRO A 133 -7.64 -28.85 -11.76
N GLN A 134 -8.82 -28.41 -11.34
CA GLN A 134 -9.98 -28.21 -12.20
C GLN A 134 -10.06 -26.73 -12.60
N TYR A 135 -9.78 -26.44 -13.86
CA TYR A 135 -9.83 -25.06 -14.37
C TYR A 135 -11.23 -24.74 -14.88
N ASP A 136 -11.82 -23.67 -14.36
CA ASP A 136 -13.01 -23.08 -14.97
C ASP A 136 -12.60 -22.14 -16.10
N HIS A 137 -13.29 -22.23 -17.23
CA HIS A 137 -13.10 -21.38 -18.39
C HIS A 137 -14.25 -20.38 -18.58
N THR A 138 -15.27 -20.41 -17.71
CA THR A 138 -16.37 -19.46 -17.78
C THR A 138 -15.89 -18.08 -17.37
N VAL A 139 -16.24 -17.08 -18.19
CA VAL A 139 -15.95 -15.68 -17.88
C VAL A 139 -16.90 -15.24 -16.77
N GLY A 140 -16.35 -14.90 -15.61
CA GLY A 140 -17.11 -14.41 -14.47
C GLY A 140 -17.63 -12.99 -14.68
N SER A 141 -18.55 -12.56 -13.82
CA SER A 141 -18.96 -11.16 -13.77
C SER A 141 -17.82 -10.26 -13.26
N SER A 142 -17.68 -9.05 -13.82
CA SER A 142 -16.67 -8.09 -13.33
C SER A 142 -16.82 -7.84 -11.83
N GLN A 143 -15.71 -7.95 -11.09
CA GLN A 143 -15.69 -7.75 -9.65
C GLN A 143 -15.29 -6.32 -9.27
N SER A 144 -16.04 -5.72 -8.34
CA SER A 144 -15.70 -4.42 -7.76
C SER A 144 -15.11 -4.63 -6.37
N LEU A 145 -13.78 -4.69 -6.31
CA LEU A 145 -13.01 -4.93 -5.09
C LEU A 145 -12.40 -3.62 -4.60
N SER A 146 -12.27 -3.49 -3.28
CA SER A 146 -11.65 -2.33 -2.63
C SER A 146 -10.12 -2.49 -2.46
N PHE A 147 -9.60 -3.71 -2.43
CA PHE A 147 -8.20 -3.99 -2.10
C PHE A 147 -7.80 -3.38 -0.74
N PRO A 148 -8.38 -3.85 0.37
CA PRO A 148 -8.25 -3.20 1.69
C PRO A 148 -6.82 -3.22 2.23
N ARG A 149 -6.00 -4.18 1.80
CA ARG A 149 -4.57 -4.28 2.12
C ARG A 149 -3.80 -4.52 0.84
N LEU A 150 -2.68 -3.84 0.64
CA LEU A 150 -1.73 -4.13 -0.44
C LEU A 150 -0.41 -4.57 0.19
N LEU A 151 0.14 -5.70 -0.24
CA LEU A 151 1.44 -6.17 0.22
C LEU A 151 2.35 -6.37 -0.99
N HIS A 152 3.54 -5.77 -0.94
CA HIS A 152 4.62 -6.16 -1.83
C HIS A 152 5.18 -7.52 -1.37
N VAL A 153 5.10 -8.53 -2.24
CA VAL A 153 5.47 -9.91 -1.88
C VAL A 153 6.66 -10.46 -2.68
N SER A 154 6.96 -9.86 -3.83
CA SER A 154 8.13 -10.17 -4.64
C SER A 154 8.41 -9.00 -5.59
N GLU A 155 9.56 -9.07 -6.27
CA GLU A 155 10.05 -8.10 -7.26
C GLU A 155 9.00 -7.54 -8.24
N HIS A 156 7.95 -8.30 -8.53
CA HIS A 156 6.93 -7.94 -9.53
C HIS A 156 5.51 -7.95 -8.99
N CYS A 157 5.30 -8.44 -7.76
CA CYS A 157 3.98 -8.83 -7.30
C CYS A 157 3.47 -7.97 -6.15
N VAL A 158 2.23 -7.52 -6.29
CA VAL A 158 1.43 -6.96 -5.21
C VAL A 158 0.28 -7.91 -4.90
N LEU A 159 0.10 -8.23 -3.63
CA LEU A 159 -0.91 -9.13 -3.10
C LEU A 159 -2.01 -8.33 -2.38
N THR A 160 -3.25 -8.76 -2.53
CA THR A 160 -4.37 -8.38 -1.66
C THR A 160 -5.27 -9.60 -1.42
N TRP A 161 -6.19 -9.48 -0.47
CA TRP A 161 -7.16 -10.52 -0.17
C TRP A 161 -8.49 -9.90 0.26
N THR A 162 -9.54 -10.69 0.12
CA THR A 162 -10.89 -10.43 0.64
C THR A 162 -11.43 -11.73 1.22
N GLU A 163 -12.63 -11.69 1.78
CA GLU A 163 -13.36 -12.91 2.18
C GLU A 163 -13.58 -13.87 1.01
N ARG A 164 -13.58 -13.37 -0.23
CA ARG A 164 -13.80 -14.18 -1.42
C ARG A 164 -12.54 -14.87 -1.93
N GLY A 165 -11.34 -14.44 -1.55
CA GLY A 165 -10.17 -14.83 -2.32
C GLY A 165 -8.89 -14.06 -2.07
N ILE A 166 -7.80 -14.61 -2.61
CA ILE A 166 -6.47 -14.00 -2.68
C ILE A 166 -6.24 -13.54 -4.11
N TYR A 167 -5.65 -12.35 -4.30
CA TYR A 167 -5.41 -11.75 -5.60
C TYR A 167 -3.96 -11.28 -5.70
N VAL A 168 -3.29 -11.63 -6.79
CA VAL A 168 -1.91 -11.21 -7.08
C VAL A 168 -1.88 -10.43 -8.39
N PHE A 169 -1.27 -9.26 -8.35
CA PHE A 169 -1.14 -8.37 -9.49
C PHE A 169 0.32 -8.22 -9.90
N LEU A 170 0.53 -8.03 -11.19
CA LEU A 170 1.76 -7.46 -11.75
C LEU A 170 1.45 -6.00 -12.10
N PRO A 171 1.54 -5.07 -11.14
CA PRO A 171 1.00 -3.73 -11.33
C PRO A 171 1.74 -2.94 -12.43
N GLN A 172 3.05 -3.15 -12.60
CA GLN A 172 3.84 -2.53 -13.68
C GLN A 172 3.34 -2.89 -15.08
N ASN A 173 2.72 -4.07 -15.24
CA ASN A 173 2.16 -4.54 -16.50
C ASN A 173 0.63 -4.36 -16.56
N VAL A 174 0.01 -3.85 -15.49
CA VAL A 174 -1.44 -3.79 -15.32
C VAL A 174 -2.10 -5.16 -15.58
N GLN A 175 -1.60 -6.20 -14.90
CA GLN A 175 -2.09 -7.57 -15.04
C GLN A 175 -2.52 -8.16 -13.70
N VAL A 176 -3.51 -9.06 -13.75
CA VAL A 176 -3.84 -9.99 -12.67
C VAL A 176 -3.07 -11.27 -12.97
N LEU A 177 -2.08 -11.61 -12.14
CA LEU A 177 -1.30 -12.84 -12.32
C LEU A 177 -2.14 -14.07 -12.00
N LEU A 178 -2.79 -14.02 -10.84
CA LEU A 178 -3.69 -15.07 -10.36
C LEU A 178 -4.66 -14.48 -9.35
N TRP A 179 -5.82 -15.11 -9.24
CA TRP A 179 -6.67 -14.99 -8.08
C TRP A 179 -7.38 -16.30 -7.84
N SER A 180 -7.70 -16.61 -6.58
CA SER A 180 -8.39 -17.85 -6.20
C SER A 180 -9.62 -17.50 -5.37
N GLU A 181 -10.57 -18.42 -5.31
CA GLU A 181 -11.62 -18.42 -4.28
C GLU A 181 -11.16 -19.24 -3.06
N VAL A 182 -11.70 -18.91 -1.88
CA VAL A 182 -11.42 -19.64 -0.61
C VAL A 182 -12.48 -20.71 -0.39
#